data_AF-A0A7J4IW66-F1
#
_entry.id   AF-A0A7J4IW66-F1
#
_cell.length_a   1.000
_cell.length_b   1.000
_cell.length_c   1.000
_cell.angle_alpha   90.00
_cell.angle_beta   90.00
_cell.angle_gamma   90.00
#
_symmetry.space_group_name_H-M   'P 1'
#
loop_
_entity.id
_entity.type
_entity.pdbx_description
1 polymer ?
#
loop_
_entity_poly.entity_id
_entity_poly.type
_entity_poly.pdbx_seq_one_letter_code
_entity_poly.pdbx_strand_id
1 'polypeptide(L)'
;RLEISELQEILEKRADQHSIRDRERRLKSDIKPYHNGALFGMDPTIPPDEVDESWRVTVIPSKEYLEKPRLAGSAWLHTERRKRGE
;
A
#
# COMPACT_ATOMS: atom_id res chain seq x y z
N ARG A 1 -30.16 -0.45 -8.33
CA ARG A 1 -29.48 -1.76 -8.16
C ARG A 1 -28.06 -1.55 -8.64
N LEU A 2 -27.05 -1.90 -7.85
CA LEU A 2 -25.64 -1.76 -8.27
C LEU A 2 -25.33 -2.89 -9.26
N GLU A 3 -24.85 -2.54 -10.44
CA GLU A 3 -24.37 -3.48 -11.45
C GLU A 3 -22.94 -3.88 -11.06
N ILE A 4 -22.72 -5.17 -10.88
CA ILE A 4 -21.39 -5.72 -10.53
C ILE A 4 -20.60 -5.85 -11.84
N SER A 5 -19.46 -5.18 -11.90
CA SER A 5 -18.53 -5.30 -13.04
C SER A 5 -17.61 -6.51 -12.88
N GLU A 6 -17.10 -7.02 -13.99
CA GLU A 6 -16.07 -8.08 -14.01
C GLU A 6 -14.84 -7.70 -13.14
N LEU A 7 -14.46 -6.42 -13.13
CA LEU A 7 -13.37 -5.93 -12.29
C LEU A 7 -13.66 -6.11 -10.79
N GLN A 8 -14.91 -5.99 -10.37
CA GLN A 8 -15.27 -6.13 -8.95
C GLN A 8 -14.97 -7.56 -8.46
N GLU A 9 -15.38 -8.58 -9.21
CA GLU A 9 -15.13 -9.98 -8.85
C GLU A 9 -13.62 -10.28 -8.79
N ILE A 10 -12.85 -9.72 -9.73
CA ILE A 10 -11.39 -9.81 -9.72
C ILE A 10 -10.80 -9.19 -8.45
N LEU A 11 -11.28 -8.00 -8.06
CA LEU A 11 -10.79 -7.29 -6.87
C LEU A 11 -11.17 -8.01 -5.57
N GLU A 12 -12.38 -8.55 -5.48
CA GLU A 12 -12.86 -9.32 -4.33
C GLU A 12 -11.99 -10.55 -4.10
N LYS A 13 -11.73 -11.34 -5.16
CA LYS A 13 -10.84 -12.49 -5.10
C LYS A 13 -9.42 -12.12 -4.66
N ARG A 14 -8.89 -10.99 -5.14
CA ARG A 14 -7.56 -10.49 -4.74
C ARG A 14 -7.52 -10.07 -3.27
N ALA A 15 -8.59 -9.45 -2.77
CA ALA A 15 -8.71 -9.07 -1.37
C ALA A 15 -8.71 -10.29 -0.45
N ASP A 16 -9.44 -11.35 -0.80
CA ASP A 16 -9.46 -12.60 -0.02
C ASP A 16 -8.08 -13.27 0.03
N GLN A 17 -7.40 -13.38 -1.11
CA GLN A 17 -6.04 -13.90 -1.19
C GLN A 17 -5.04 -13.06 -0.39
N HIS A 18 -5.23 -11.75 -0.34
CA HIS A 18 -4.45 -10.86 0.51
C HIS A 18 -4.68 -11.14 2.00
N SER A 19 -5.93 -11.24 2.43
CA SER A 19 -6.31 -11.50 3.84
C SER A 19 -5.73 -12.80 4.38
N ILE A 20 -5.84 -13.91 3.62
CA ILE A 20 -5.29 -15.22 4.00
C ILE A 20 -3.78 -15.14 4.22
N ARG A 21 -3.06 -14.58 3.25
CA ARG A 21 -1.61 -14.44 3.30
C ARG A 21 -1.14 -13.53 4.43
N ASP A 22 -1.83 -12.42 4.69
CA ASP A 22 -1.51 -11.52 5.80
C ASP A 22 -1.67 -12.24 7.16
N ARG A 23 -2.73 -13.03 7.31
CA ARG A 23 -2.92 -13.90 8.47
C ARG A 23 -1.80 -14.93 8.61
N GLU A 24 -1.41 -15.62 7.53
CA GLU A 24 -0.33 -16.61 7.58
C GLU A 24 1.02 -15.99 7.94
N ARG A 25 1.34 -14.80 7.41
CA ARG A 25 2.59 -14.09 7.72
C ARG A 25 2.71 -13.76 9.20
N ARG A 26 1.62 -13.35 9.85
CA ARG A 26 1.60 -13.08 11.30
C ARG A 26 1.95 -14.30 12.15
N LEU A 27 1.75 -15.51 11.63
CA LEU A 27 1.95 -16.77 12.35
C LEU A 27 3.29 -17.46 12.02
N LYS A 28 4.07 -16.93 11.06
CA LYS A 28 5.36 -17.48 10.64
C LYS A 28 6.53 -16.71 11.26
N SER A 29 7.57 -17.43 11.65
CA SER A 29 8.83 -16.85 12.18
C SER A 29 9.71 -16.26 11.09
N ASP A 30 9.65 -16.80 9.87
CA ASP A 30 10.37 -16.29 8.71
C ASP A 30 9.42 -15.48 7.80
N ILE A 31 9.36 -14.17 8.07
CA ILE A 31 8.48 -13.23 7.38
C ILE A 31 9.23 -12.69 6.16
N LYS A 32 8.90 -13.21 4.97
CA LYS A 32 9.39 -12.64 3.72
C LYS A 32 8.92 -11.19 3.54
N PRO A 33 9.71 -10.33 2.86
CA PRO A 33 9.29 -9.00 2.45
C PRO A 33 7.94 -9.03 1.74
N TYR A 34 7.16 -7.97 1.96
CA TYR A 34 5.84 -7.84 1.35
C TYR A 34 5.67 -6.46 0.76
N HIS A 35 5.35 -6.44 -0.54
CA HIS A 35 5.17 -5.24 -1.32
C HIS A 35 3.74 -5.13 -1.85
N ASN A 36 3.26 -3.88 -1.96
CA ASN A 36 1.90 -3.57 -2.39
C ASN A 36 1.61 -3.94 -3.85
N GLY A 37 2.64 -4.26 -4.66
CA GLY A 37 2.49 -4.73 -6.04
C GLY A 37 1.54 -5.93 -6.17
N ALA A 38 1.42 -6.75 -5.12
CA ALA A 38 0.52 -7.89 -5.12
C ALA A 38 -0.97 -7.54 -5.22
N LEU A 39 -1.40 -6.34 -4.82
CA LEU A 39 -2.78 -5.88 -5.04
C LEU A 39 -3.10 -5.75 -6.53
N PHE A 40 -2.08 -5.56 -7.35
CA PHE A 40 -2.17 -5.38 -8.80
C PHE A 40 -1.86 -6.66 -9.57
N GLY A 41 -1.59 -7.77 -8.87
CA GLY A 41 -1.28 -9.07 -9.48
C GLY A 41 0.21 -9.36 -9.69
N MET A 42 1.10 -8.55 -9.10
CA MET A 42 2.56 -8.77 -9.15
C MET A 42 3.04 -9.71 -8.02
N ASP A 43 4.29 -10.17 -8.10
CA ASP A 43 4.91 -10.95 -7.02
C ASP A 43 4.99 -10.10 -5.72
N PRO A 44 4.46 -10.58 -4.59
CA PRO A 44 4.51 -9.84 -3.32
C PRO A 44 5.90 -9.69 -2.71
N THR A 45 6.86 -10.50 -3.14
CA THR A 45 8.22 -10.54 -2.57
C THR A 45 9.21 -9.67 -3.33
N ILE A 46 8.77 -9.07 -4.44
CA ILE A 46 9.58 -8.19 -5.28
C ILE A 46 9.04 -6.75 -5.12
N PRO A 47 9.91 -5.76 -4.86
CA PRO A 47 9.54 -4.35 -4.89
C PRO A 47 8.91 -3.95 -6.24
N PRO A 48 7.88 -3.10 -6.28
CA PRO A 48 7.20 -2.79 -7.54
C PRO A 48 8.10 -2.08 -8.56
N ASP A 49 9.08 -1.31 -8.09
CA ASP A 49 10.13 -0.66 -8.88
C ASP A 49 11.14 -1.64 -9.49
N GLU A 50 11.31 -2.83 -8.90
CA GLU A 50 12.09 -3.91 -9.49
C GLU A 50 11.29 -4.73 -10.51
N VAL A 51 9.95 -4.74 -10.39
CA VAL A 51 9.06 -5.41 -11.36
C VAL A 51 8.90 -4.56 -12.63
N ASP A 52 8.79 -3.24 -12.48
CA ASP A 52 8.59 -2.30 -13.58
C ASP A 52 9.25 -0.95 -13.24
N GLU A 53 10.28 -0.58 -14.00
CA GLU A 53 11.04 0.66 -13.80
C GLU A 53 10.19 1.95 -13.93
N SER A 54 9.01 1.87 -14.56
CA SER A 54 8.06 2.98 -14.61
C SER A 54 7.44 3.30 -13.24
N TRP A 55 7.50 2.37 -12.29
CA TRP A 55 7.06 2.58 -10.92
C TRP A 55 8.11 3.36 -10.13
N ARG A 56 7.94 4.69 -10.04
CA ARG A 56 8.77 5.50 -9.15
C ARG A 56 8.34 5.36 -7.69
N VAL A 57 9.16 4.66 -6.90
CA VAL A 57 9.07 4.71 -5.44
C VAL A 57 9.63 6.05 -4.95
N THR A 58 8.77 6.86 -4.33
CA THR A 58 9.18 8.10 -3.66
C THR A 58 9.03 7.91 -2.15
N VAL A 59 10.16 7.70 -1.47
CA VAL A 59 10.18 7.47 -0.01
C VAL A 59 10.02 8.79 0.76
N ILE A 60 10.47 9.90 0.19
CA ILE A 60 10.40 11.23 0.79
C ILE A 60 9.62 12.15 -0.15
N PRO A 61 8.45 12.67 0.25
CA PRO A 61 7.69 13.59 -0.59
C PRO A 61 8.48 14.89 -0.83
N SER A 62 8.34 15.47 -2.02
CA SER A 62 8.96 16.76 -2.32
C SER A 62 8.36 17.89 -1.47
N LYS A 63 9.11 18.99 -1.29
CA LYS A 63 8.60 20.18 -0.59
C LYS A 63 7.31 20.70 -1.24
N GLU A 64 7.29 20.78 -2.57
CA GLU A 64 6.13 21.19 -3.35
C GLU A 64 4.90 20.29 -3.12
N TYR A 65 5.11 18.97 -3.01
CA TYR A 65 4.04 18.03 -2.69
C TYR A 65 3.51 18.22 -1.27
N LEU A 66 4.38 18.54 -0.30
CA LEU A 66 3.99 18.78 1.09
C LEU A 66 3.24 20.11 1.30
N GLU A 67 3.37 21.08 0.38
CA GLU A 67 2.59 22.32 0.43
C GLU A 67 1.10 22.08 0.11
N LYS A 68 0.80 21.10 -0.76
CA LYS A 68 -0.57 20.71 -1.13
C LYS A 68 -0.70 19.19 -1.26
N PRO A 69 -0.59 18.45 -0.14
CA PRO A 69 -0.59 17.00 -0.21
C PRO A 69 -1.98 16.49 -0.54
N ARG A 70 -2.02 15.39 -1.30
CA ARG A 70 -3.26 14.61 -1.48
C ARG A 70 -3.63 13.91 -0.17
N LEU A 71 -4.80 13.28 -0.13
CA LEU A 71 -5.32 12.63 1.09
C LEU A 71 -4.27 11.71 1.77
N ALA A 72 -3.61 10.84 1.01
CA ALA A 72 -2.54 9.97 1.54
C ALA A 72 -1.29 10.75 1.98
N GLY A 73 -1.00 11.88 1.33
CA GLY A 73 0.11 12.77 1.68
C GLY A 73 -0.10 13.54 2.98
N SER A 74 -1.35 13.74 3.41
CA SER A 74 -1.67 14.49 4.63
C SER A 74 -1.09 13.86 5.90
N ALA A 75 -0.86 12.54 5.88
CA ALA A 75 -0.19 11.82 6.96
C ALA A 75 1.24 12.33 7.22
N TRP A 76 1.94 12.83 6.19
CA TRP A 76 3.28 13.39 6.33
C TRP A 76 3.31 14.75 7.03
N LEU A 77 2.19 15.47 7.04
CA LEU A 77 2.03 16.72 7.79
C LEU A 77 1.64 16.48 9.25
N HIS A 78 1.37 15.22 9.63
CA HIS A 78 0.92 14.92 10.97
C HIS A 78 2.02 15.19 12.00
N THR A 79 1.75 16.10 12.92
CA THR A 79 2.56 16.30 14.12
C THR A 79 1.90 15.57 15.28
N GLU A 80 2.62 14.64 15.92
CA GLU A 80 2.11 13.85 17.03
C GLU A 80 1.67 14.75 18.19
N ARG A 81 0.45 14.53 18.71
CA ARG A 81 -0.16 15.39 19.75
C ARG A 81 0.70 15.55 21.01
N ARG A 82 1.54 14.57 21.37
CA ARG A 82 2.41 14.62 22.56
C ARG A 82 3.56 15.64 22.46
N LYS A 83 3.89 16.09 21.24
CA LYS A 83 4.92 17.11 20.97
C LYS A 83 4.30 18.51 20.80
N ARG A 84 2.98 18.58 20.71
CA ARG A 84 2.20 19.81 20.66
C ARG A 84 1.98 20.23 22.11
N GLY A 85 3.03 20.78 22.73
CA GLY A 85 2.99 21.23 24.12
C GLY A 85 1.78 22.13 24.35
N GLU A 86 0.90 21.66 25.24
CA GLU A 86 0.35 22.50 26.29
C GLU A 86 1.24 22.32 27.53
#